data_AF-A0A1Y4UCF3-F1
#
_entry.id   AF-A0A1Y4UCF3-F1
#
_cell.length_a   1.000
_cell.length_b   1.000
_cell.length_c   1.000
_cell.angle_alpha   90.00
_cell.angle_beta   90.00
_cell.angle_gamma   90.00
#
_symmetry.space_group_name_H-M   'P 1'
#
loop_
_entity.id
_entity.type
_entity.pdbx_description
1 polymer ?
#
loop_
_entity_poly.entity_id
_entity_poly.type
_entity_poly.pdbx_seq_one_letter_code
_entity_poly.pdbx_strand_id
1 'polypeptide(L)'
;MKKSLLCIIISTIILNLLMGCSSTSNDISSSSTQDSEIFVEDISLSDYLDKEVYQRMISEPLGADPPKIPFFNKEVVCILNYNGLAIFDIQTGQLKNCINIQKLGFGDTQGTNAILVRGNDEFITITTTNDTEGYIYSIKSDELGRLKNEDNMIYTEVKRLEQVPSDVLDLSKFDNPAETVALESENGILIYYIPMNDLEQIQFQIYEP
;
A
#
# COMPACT_ATOMS: atom_id res chain seq x y z
N MET A 1 63.78 25.35 -14.36
CA MET A 1 64.84 24.50 -14.93
C MET A 1 64.27 23.12 -15.22
N LYS A 2 64.42 22.66 -16.49
CA LYS A 2 64.41 21.28 -17.05
C LYS A 2 63.32 20.30 -16.55
N LYS A 3 62.26 19.92 -17.29
CA LYS A 3 62.11 19.29 -18.63
C LYS A 3 62.89 17.99 -18.87
N SER A 4 62.16 16.99 -19.40
CA SER A 4 62.56 15.73 -20.07
C SER A 4 62.91 14.57 -19.15
N LEU A 5 62.51 13.31 -19.38
CA LEU A 5 62.58 12.51 -20.63
C LEU A 5 61.62 11.29 -20.46
N LEU A 6 60.60 11.09 -21.29
CA LEU A 6 60.55 10.23 -22.49
C LEU A 6 60.77 8.72 -22.21
N CYS A 7 59.74 7.90 -22.50
CA CYS A 7 59.91 6.66 -23.26
C CYS A 7 58.60 6.33 -24.00
N ILE A 8 58.66 6.59 -25.30
CA ILE A 8 57.74 6.20 -26.39
C ILE A 8 58.07 4.76 -26.79
N ILE A 9 57.07 4.00 -27.26
CA ILE A 9 57.03 2.99 -28.37
C ILE A 9 55.59 2.40 -28.27
N ILE A 10 54.56 2.80 -29.03
CA ILE A 10 54.29 2.71 -30.48
C ILE A 10 54.52 1.30 -31.05
N SER A 11 53.45 0.53 -31.27
CA SER A 11 52.95 0.22 -32.63
C SER A 11 52.24 -1.14 -32.75
N THR A 12 51.02 -1.10 -33.29
CA THR A 12 50.40 -2.04 -34.28
C THR A 12 50.21 -3.51 -33.87
N ILE A 13 49.04 -4.13 -34.08
CA ILE A 13 48.51 -4.49 -35.42
C ILE A 13 46.97 -4.56 -35.40
N ILE A 14 46.39 -4.02 -36.46
CA ILE A 14 44.97 -4.07 -36.86
C ILE A 14 44.75 -5.27 -37.81
N LEU A 15 43.55 -5.85 -37.74
CA LEU A 15 42.83 -6.70 -38.72
C LEU A 15 43.26 -8.17 -38.91
N ASN A 16 42.30 -9.08 -38.70
CA ASN A 16 41.55 -9.65 -39.84
C ASN A 16 40.21 -10.27 -39.42
N LEU A 17 39.24 -10.09 -40.31
CA LEU A 17 37.88 -10.63 -40.35
C LEU A 17 37.87 -12.15 -40.56
N LEU A 18 36.80 -12.83 -40.13
CA LEU A 18 35.83 -13.52 -41.01
C LEU A 18 34.79 -14.33 -40.22
N MET A 19 33.53 -13.99 -40.47
CA MET A 19 32.34 -14.84 -40.67
C MET A 19 32.23 -16.18 -39.91
N GLY A 20 31.21 -16.24 -39.04
CA GLY A 20 30.48 -17.46 -38.70
C GLY A 20 29.00 -17.11 -38.53
N CYS A 21 28.16 -17.51 -39.49
CA CYS A 21 26.71 -17.47 -39.36
C CYS A 21 26.19 -18.63 -38.49
N SER A 22 25.10 -18.34 -37.79
CA SER A 22 24.07 -19.22 -37.22
C SER A 22 24.45 -20.23 -36.12
N SER A 23 24.00 -19.96 -34.90
CA SER A 23 23.00 -20.82 -34.24
C SER A 23 22.10 -19.94 -33.37
N THR A 24 20.81 -20.12 -33.55
CA THR A 24 19.73 -19.51 -32.80
C THR A 24 19.85 -19.87 -31.32
N SER A 25 19.81 -18.88 -30.44
CA SER A 25 19.30 -19.04 -29.08
C SER A 25 18.72 -17.68 -28.68
N ASN A 26 17.39 -17.65 -28.64
CA ASN A 26 16.61 -16.58 -28.06
C ASN A 26 16.91 -16.53 -26.57
N ASP A 27 17.66 -15.53 -26.13
CA ASP A 27 17.50 -15.01 -24.78
C ASP A 27 17.04 -13.56 -24.94
N ILE A 28 15.72 -13.43 -25.09
CA ILE A 28 15.04 -12.15 -24.95
C ILE A 28 15.25 -11.73 -23.50
N SER A 29 16.05 -10.68 -23.36
CA SER A 29 16.04 -9.76 -22.24
C SER A 29 14.61 -9.40 -21.84
N SER A 30 14.15 -9.84 -20.67
CA SER A 30 13.00 -9.25 -19.98
C SER A 30 13.50 -8.50 -18.75
N SER A 31 14.15 -7.36 -18.98
CA SER A 31 14.31 -6.30 -17.99
C SER A 31 13.10 -5.35 -18.10
N SER A 32 12.30 -5.32 -17.04
CA SER A 32 11.62 -4.12 -16.51
C SER A 32 10.85 -3.22 -17.50
N THR A 33 9.66 -3.62 -17.92
CA THR A 33 8.71 -2.69 -18.59
C THR A 33 7.23 -3.03 -18.32
N GLN A 34 6.90 -3.66 -17.19
CA GLN A 34 5.51 -3.97 -16.82
C GLN A 34 4.94 -3.12 -15.67
N ASP A 35 5.77 -2.39 -14.92
CA ASP A 35 5.30 -1.61 -13.77
C ASP A 35 4.55 -0.31 -14.15
N SER A 36 4.58 0.12 -15.41
CA SER A 36 4.04 1.43 -15.81
C SER A 36 2.56 1.45 -16.24
N GLU A 37 1.85 0.31 -16.22
CA GLU A 37 0.43 0.27 -16.64
C GLU A 37 -0.56 0.20 -15.47
N ILE A 38 -0.15 -0.23 -14.28
CA ILE A 38 -1.05 -0.44 -13.14
C ILE A 38 -1.53 0.90 -12.58
N PHE A 39 -0.65 1.88 -12.47
CA PHE A 39 -0.94 3.18 -11.89
C PHE A 39 -0.61 4.33 -12.83
N VAL A 40 -1.59 5.21 -13.00
CA VAL A 40 -1.43 6.53 -13.61
C VAL A 40 -2.21 7.50 -12.73
N GLU A 41 -1.53 8.50 -12.20
CA GLU A 41 -2.17 9.59 -11.46
C GLU A 41 -3.30 10.20 -12.31
N ASP A 42 -4.45 10.40 -11.68
CA ASP A 42 -5.53 11.21 -12.24
C ASP A 42 -5.65 12.46 -11.38
N ILE A 43 -5.04 13.56 -11.84
CA ILE A 43 -5.01 14.85 -11.14
C ILE A 43 -6.42 15.35 -10.81
N SER A 44 -7.44 14.96 -11.60
CA SER A 44 -8.83 15.32 -11.30
C SER A 44 -9.37 14.70 -10.02
N LEU A 45 -8.64 13.72 -9.45
CA LEU A 45 -9.00 13.04 -8.22
C LEU A 45 -8.31 13.59 -6.97
N SER A 46 -7.45 14.61 -7.09
CA SER A 46 -6.74 15.18 -5.95
C SER A 46 -7.68 15.66 -4.83
N ASP A 47 -8.85 16.18 -5.20
CA ASP A 47 -9.83 16.73 -4.25
C ASP A 47 -10.55 15.64 -3.42
N TYR A 48 -10.36 14.36 -3.76
CA TYR A 48 -10.82 13.24 -2.95
C TYR A 48 -9.79 12.80 -1.90
N LEU A 49 -8.55 13.30 -1.98
CA LEU A 49 -7.55 13.20 -0.92
C LEU A 49 -7.77 14.34 0.08
N ASP A 50 -8.50 14.03 1.14
CA ASP A 50 -9.13 15.04 2.00
C ASP A 50 -8.94 14.67 3.47
N LYS A 51 -7.95 15.28 4.13
CA LYS A 51 -7.65 15.00 5.54
C LYS A 51 -8.78 15.40 6.50
N GLU A 52 -9.72 16.26 6.09
CA GLU A 52 -10.90 16.58 6.91
C GLU A 52 -11.84 15.38 7.05
N VAL A 53 -11.75 14.40 6.15
CA VAL A 53 -12.43 13.10 6.30
C VAL A 53 -12.12 12.47 7.65
N TYR A 54 -10.88 12.55 8.15
CA TYR A 54 -10.54 11.95 9.44
C TYR A 54 -11.35 12.56 10.59
N GLN A 55 -11.55 13.88 10.57
CA GLN A 55 -12.38 14.56 11.59
C GLN A 55 -13.82 14.04 11.55
N ARG A 56 -14.38 13.81 10.37
CA ARG A 56 -15.70 13.19 10.23
C ARG A 56 -15.69 11.75 10.72
N MET A 57 -14.64 10.98 10.42
CA MET A 57 -14.52 9.59 10.87
C MET A 57 -14.57 9.47 12.39
N ILE A 58 -13.98 10.41 13.15
CA ILE A 58 -13.90 10.35 14.61
C ILE A 58 -15.04 11.06 15.35
N SER A 59 -15.69 12.05 14.72
CA SER A 59 -16.71 12.89 15.38
C SER A 59 -18.14 12.56 14.98
N GLU A 60 -18.35 11.96 13.80
CA GLU A 60 -19.69 11.60 13.32
C GLU A 60 -20.08 10.18 13.78
N PRO A 61 -21.39 9.86 13.82
CA PRO A 61 -21.86 8.51 14.14
C PRO A 61 -21.26 7.44 13.21
N LEU A 62 -20.92 6.27 13.76
CA LEU A 62 -20.24 5.19 13.03
C LEU A 62 -21.04 4.58 11.86
N GLY A 63 -22.36 4.82 11.82
CA GLY A 63 -23.27 4.13 10.92
C GLY A 63 -23.61 2.72 11.41
N ALA A 64 -23.94 1.83 10.49
CA ALA A 64 -24.36 0.45 10.82
C ALA A 64 -23.18 -0.49 11.11
N ASP A 65 -22.00 -0.20 10.58
CA ASP A 65 -20.78 -0.98 10.79
C ASP A 65 -19.80 -0.27 11.71
N PRO A 66 -19.11 -1.01 12.60
CA PRO A 66 -17.93 -0.48 13.26
C PRO A 66 -16.80 -0.24 12.25
N PRO A 67 -15.86 0.68 12.53
CA PRO A 67 -14.64 0.81 11.75
C PRO A 67 -13.85 -0.50 11.69
N LYS A 68 -13.19 -0.75 10.55
CA LYS A 68 -12.42 -1.97 10.28
C LYS A 68 -11.05 -1.61 9.71
N ILE A 69 -10.09 -2.53 9.83
CA ILE A 69 -8.79 -2.43 9.17
C ILE A 69 -8.80 -3.40 7.98
N PRO A 70 -9.04 -2.91 6.75
CA PRO A 70 -9.07 -3.78 5.58
C PRO A 70 -7.67 -4.16 5.08
N PHE A 71 -6.65 -3.36 5.39
CA PHE A 71 -5.30 -3.54 4.88
C PHE A 71 -4.26 -2.93 5.81
N PHE A 72 -3.11 -3.61 5.91
CA PHE A 72 -1.89 -3.07 6.50
C PHE A 72 -0.66 -3.70 5.84
N ASN A 73 0.46 -2.99 5.85
CA ASN A 73 1.79 -3.50 5.51
C ASN A 73 2.84 -2.87 6.44
N LYS A 74 4.12 -2.91 6.06
CA LYS A 74 5.23 -2.35 6.85
C LYS A 74 5.28 -0.82 6.88
N GLU A 75 4.55 -0.15 6.01
CA GLU A 75 4.54 1.31 5.89
C GLU A 75 3.25 1.92 6.43
N VAL A 76 2.10 1.30 6.15
CA VAL A 76 0.79 1.88 6.42
C VAL A 76 -0.19 0.90 7.05
N VAL A 77 -1.14 1.47 7.79
CA VAL A 77 -2.39 0.80 8.18
C VAL A 77 -3.57 1.63 7.71
N CYS A 78 -4.57 0.96 7.14
CA CYS A 78 -5.79 1.59 6.68
C CYS A 78 -6.94 1.35 7.66
N ILE A 79 -7.74 2.38 7.92
CA ILE A 79 -8.96 2.28 8.73
C ILE A 79 -10.13 2.75 7.89
N LEU A 80 -11.12 1.90 7.73
CA LEU A 80 -12.32 2.14 6.93
C LEU A 80 -13.55 2.24 7.84
N ASN A 81 -14.35 3.27 7.64
CA ASN A 81 -15.74 3.32 8.10
C ASN A 81 -16.62 4.00 7.02
N TYR A 82 -17.90 4.24 7.32
CA TYR A 82 -18.82 4.84 6.35
C TYR A 82 -18.43 6.27 5.91
N ASN A 83 -17.64 6.99 6.71
CA ASN A 83 -17.21 8.36 6.43
C ASN A 83 -16.00 8.45 5.50
N GLY A 84 -15.17 7.40 5.44
CA GLY A 84 -13.95 7.43 4.65
C GLY A 84 -12.95 6.32 4.95
N LEU A 85 -11.82 6.42 4.26
CA LEU A 85 -10.64 5.58 4.46
C LEU A 85 -9.50 6.45 4.97
N ALA A 86 -9.06 6.25 6.21
CA ALA A 86 -7.87 6.89 6.75
C ALA A 86 -6.65 5.99 6.56
N ILE A 87 -5.53 6.59 6.18
CA ILE A 87 -4.25 5.92 5.95
C ILE A 87 -3.26 6.51 6.95
N PHE A 88 -2.76 5.67 7.84
CA PHE A 88 -1.77 6.05 8.84
C PHE A 88 -0.41 5.49 8.49
N ASP A 89 0.64 6.25 8.78
CA ASP A 89 2.00 5.74 8.82
C ASP A 89 2.15 4.83 10.05
N ILE A 90 2.60 3.60 9.84
CA ILE A 90 2.59 2.58 10.89
C ILE A 90 3.66 2.81 11.95
N GLN A 91 4.76 3.47 11.59
CA GLN A 91 5.92 3.70 12.46
C GLN A 91 5.68 4.87 13.42
N THR A 92 5.07 5.93 12.90
CA THR A 92 4.82 7.17 13.63
C THR A 92 3.42 7.24 14.23
N GLY A 93 2.49 6.42 13.74
CA GLY A 93 1.07 6.49 14.07
C GLY A 93 0.36 7.72 13.51
N GLN A 94 1.03 8.54 12.70
CA GLN A 94 0.48 9.80 12.20
C GLN A 94 -0.41 9.57 10.97
N LEU A 95 -1.46 10.39 10.84
CA LEU A 95 -2.32 10.39 9.67
C LEU A 95 -1.54 10.84 8.43
N LYS A 96 -1.29 9.91 7.51
CA LYS A 96 -0.61 10.14 6.23
C LYS A 96 -1.57 10.82 5.25
N ASN A 97 -2.73 10.20 5.00
CA ASN A 97 -3.75 10.74 4.10
C ASN A 97 -5.15 10.18 4.42
N CYS A 98 -6.17 10.73 3.76
CA CYS A 98 -7.53 10.21 3.81
C CYS A 98 -8.17 10.23 2.42
N ILE A 99 -9.02 9.24 2.15
CA ILE A 99 -9.78 9.16 0.90
C ILE A 99 -11.27 9.33 1.21
N ASN A 100 -11.89 10.30 0.54
CA ASN A 100 -13.30 10.62 0.65
C ASN A 100 -14.17 9.67 -0.19
N ILE A 101 -14.38 8.46 0.32
CA ILE A 101 -15.08 7.38 -0.40
C ILE A 101 -16.52 7.75 -0.80
N GLN A 102 -17.20 8.58 -0.01
CA GLN A 102 -18.54 9.07 -0.30
C GLN A 102 -18.56 9.95 -1.55
N LYS A 103 -17.62 10.90 -1.64
CA LYS A 103 -17.47 11.75 -2.83
C LYS A 103 -17.04 10.97 -4.07
N LEU A 104 -16.34 9.84 -3.89
CA LEU A 104 -15.99 8.90 -4.97
C LEU A 104 -17.18 8.05 -5.45
N GLY A 105 -18.33 8.13 -4.78
CA GLY A 105 -19.56 7.43 -5.15
C GLY A 105 -19.81 6.13 -4.40
N PHE A 106 -18.99 5.78 -3.40
CA PHE A 106 -19.22 4.61 -2.57
C PHE A 106 -20.13 4.95 -1.39
N GLY A 107 -21.19 4.16 -1.18
CA GLY A 107 -22.20 4.42 -0.15
C GLY A 107 -22.37 3.34 0.90
N ASP A 108 -22.10 2.07 0.55
CA ASP A 108 -22.46 0.94 1.39
C ASP A 108 -21.21 0.21 1.91
N THR A 109 -21.16 -0.05 3.22
CA THR A 109 -20.12 -0.88 3.85
C THR A 109 -20.52 -2.35 3.99
N GLN A 110 -21.76 -2.70 3.61
CA GLN A 110 -22.32 -4.06 3.66
C GLN A 110 -23.12 -4.41 2.42
N GLY A 111 -23.36 -5.70 2.24
CA GLY A 111 -24.20 -6.24 1.19
C GLY A 111 -23.46 -6.43 -0.13
N THR A 112 -24.24 -6.61 -1.18
CA THR A 112 -23.76 -7.00 -2.51
C THR A 112 -22.83 -5.95 -3.13
N ASN A 113 -23.00 -4.67 -2.81
CA ASN A 113 -22.16 -3.58 -3.35
C ASN A 113 -21.30 -2.92 -2.25
N ALA A 114 -20.94 -3.68 -1.21
CA ALA A 114 -20.09 -3.18 -0.14
C ALA A 114 -18.75 -2.67 -0.70
N ILE A 115 -18.22 -1.62 -0.08
CA ILE A 115 -16.86 -1.15 -0.32
C ILE A 115 -15.87 -2.29 -0.05
N LEU A 116 -15.01 -2.55 -1.03
CA LEU A 116 -13.91 -3.49 -0.94
C LEU A 116 -12.60 -2.71 -1.01
N VAL A 117 -11.83 -2.73 0.08
CA VAL A 117 -10.48 -2.18 0.13
C VAL A 117 -9.50 -3.33 0.20
N ARG A 118 -8.55 -3.35 -0.73
CA ARG A 118 -7.44 -4.32 -0.79
C ARG A 118 -6.14 -3.56 -1.02
N GLY A 119 -5.00 -4.17 -0.71
CA GLY A 119 -3.73 -3.51 -0.93
C GLY A 119 -2.56 -4.48 -1.03
N ASN A 120 -1.41 -3.94 -1.41
CA ASN A 120 -0.11 -4.59 -1.36
C ASN A 120 0.96 -3.54 -0.98
N ASP A 121 2.24 -3.86 -1.13
CA ASP A 121 3.32 -2.96 -0.73
C ASP A 121 3.37 -1.64 -1.51
N GLU A 122 2.72 -1.54 -2.66
CA GLU A 122 2.78 -0.36 -3.53
C GLU A 122 1.47 0.42 -3.59
N PHE A 123 0.34 -0.29 -3.53
CA PHE A 123 -0.97 0.25 -3.88
C PHE A 123 -2.07 -0.17 -2.92
N ILE A 124 -3.07 0.70 -2.77
CA ILE A 124 -4.36 0.41 -2.14
C ILE A 124 -5.44 0.58 -3.21
N THR A 125 -6.28 -0.42 -3.41
CA THR A 125 -7.44 -0.35 -4.32
C THR A 125 -8.74 -0.21 -3.54
N ILE A 126 -9.67 0.54 -4.11
CA ILE A 126 -11.00 0.80 -3.58
C ILE A 126 -12.00 0.49 -4.68
N THR A 127 -12.74 -0.59 -4.53
CA THR A 127 -13.79 -1.06 -5.45
C THR A 127 -15.06 -1.39 -4.68
N THR A 128 -16.05 -2.00 -5.35
CA THR A 128 -17.14 -2.70 -4.65
C THR A 128 -16.97 -4.21 -4.79
N THR A 129 -17.63 -5.00 -3.95
CA THR A 129 -17.49 -6.47 -3.93
C THR A 129 -17.79 -7.17 -5.27
N ASN A 130 -18.56 -6.55 -6.17
CA ASN A 130 -18.90 -7.11 -7.48
C ASN A 130 -18.40 -6.28 -8.66
N ASP A 131 -17.58 -5.27 -8.41
CA ASP A 131 -17.07 -4.39 -9.45
C ASP A 131 -15.54 -4.44 -9.48
N THR A 132 -15.03 -4.51 -10.71
CA THR A 132 -13.60 -4.46 -11.03
C THR A 132 -13.15 -3.03 -11.31
N GLU A 133 -14.10 -2.11 -11.52
CA GLU A 133 -13.85 -0.67 -11.63
C GLU A 133 -13.73 -0.04 -10.23
N GLY A 134 -12.92 1.01 -10.15
CA GLY A 134 -12.72 1.73 -8.91
C GLY A 134 -11.50 2.64 -8.97
N TYR A 135 -10.84 2.78 -7.83
CA TYR A 135 -9.73 3.69 -7.65
C TYR A 135 -8.52 2.97 -7.09
N ILE A 136 -7.35 3.53 -7.38
CA ILE A 136 -6.06 3.04 -6.92
C ILE A 136 -5.29 4.20 -6.30
N TYR A 137 -4.73 3.97 -5.13
CA TYR A 137 -3.90 4.92 -4.39
C TYR A 137 -2.47 4.42 -4.35
N SER A 138 -1.50 5.25 -4.74
CA SER A 138 -0.08 4.92 -4.59
C SER A 138 0.39 5.27 -3.18
N ILE A 139 0.87 4.28 -2.44
CA ILE A 139 1.43 4.47 -1.09
C ILE A 139 2.69 5.35 -1.16
N LYS A 140 3.47 5.23 -2.23
CA LYS A 140 4.75 5.92 -2.38
C LYS A 140 4.60 7.38 -2.79
N SER A 141 3.74 7.68 -3.75
CA SER A 141 3.56 9.05 -4.26
C SER A 141 2.41 9.82 -3.59
N ASP A 142 1.59 9.15 -2.78
CA ASP A 142 0.40 9.74 -2.12
C ASP A 142 -0.63 10.31 -3.11
N GLU A 143 -0.79 9.64 -4.25
CA GLU A 143 -1.65 10.07 -5.36
C GLU A 143 -2.79 9.07 -5.63
N LEU A 144 -3.91 9.60 -6.14
CA LEU A 144 -5.05 8.80 -6.60
C LEU A 144 -5.07 8.67 -8.12
N GLY A 145 -5.51 7.51 -8.59
CA GLY A 145 -5.78 7.21 -9.98
C GLY A 145 -7.03 6.37 -10.14
N ARG A 146 -7.42 6.15 -11.39
CA ARG A 146 -8.48 5.19 -11.75
C ARG A 146 -7.88 3.81 -11.90
N LEU A 147 -8.54 2.82 -11.32
CA LEU A 147 -8.15 1.42 -11.50
C LEU A 147 -8.50 0.99 -12.93
N LYS A 148 -7.48 0.59 -13.71
CA LYS A 148 -7.66 0.20 -15.12
C LYS A 148 -7.70 -1.31 -15.34
N ASN A 149 -6.97 -2.06 -14.53
CA ASN A 149 -6.92 -3.51 -14.61
C ASN A 149 -6.42 -4.08 -13.27
N GLU A 150 -7.27 -4.83 -12.57
CA GLU A 150 -6.91 -5.49 -11.31
C GLU A 150 -6.33 -6.90 -11.49
N ASP A 151 -6.43 -7.51 -12.67
CA ASP A 151 -6.07 -8.92 -12.90
C ASP A 151 -4.58 -9.21 -12.66
N ASN A 152 -3.73 -8.17 -12.74
CA ASN A 152 -2.30 -8.26 -12.49
C ASN A 152 -1.92 -7.91 -11.04
N MET A 153 -2.88 -7.53 -10.19
CA MET A 153 -2.59 -7.18 -8.80
C MET A 153 -2.58 -8.42 -7.91
N ILE A 154 -1.45 -8.63 -7.26
CA ILE A 154 -1.32 -9.55 -6.13
C ILE A 154 -1.55 -8.73 -4.87
N TYR A 155 -2.59 -9.11 -4.11
CA TYR A 155 -2.96 -8.45 -2.87
C TYR A 155 -2.39 -9.18 -1.67
N THR A 156 -1.97 -8.43 -0.66
CA THR A 156 -1.60 -8.97 0.64
C THR A 156 -2.84 -9.54 1.32
N GLU A 157 -2.78 -10.83 1.66
CA GLU A 157 -3.84 -11.48 2.43
C GLU A 157 -3.78 -11.02 3.89
N VAL A 158 -4.89 -10.50 4.40
CA VAL A 158 -5.05 -10.08 5.79
C VAL A 158 -6.08 -10.98 6.46
N LYS A 159 -5.63 -11.69 7.49
CA LYS A 159 -6.44 -12.65 8.23
C LYS A 159 -6.62 -12.19 9.67
N ARG A 160 -7.86 -12.22 10.16
CA ARG A 160 -8.13 -12.02 11.59
C ARG A 160 -7.74 -13.26 12.38
N LEU A 161 -6.94 -13.09 13.43
CA LEU A 161 -6.66 -14.16 14.38
C LEU A 161 -7.81 -14.31 15.37
N GLU A 162 -8.09 -15.55 15.78
CA GLU A 162 -9.12 -15.83 16.78
C GLU A 162 -8.76 -15.26 18.15
N GLN A 163 -7.47 -15.20 18.46
CA GLN A 163 -6.94 -14.72 19.74
C GLN A 163 -5.66 -13.91 19.52
N VAL A 164 -5.45 -12.91 20.36
CA VAL A 164 -4.21 -12.14 20.41
C VAL A 164 -3.14 -12.98 21.13
N PRO A 165 -1.95 -13.20 20.53
CA PRO A 165 -0.86 -13.98 21.15
C PRO A 165 -0.13 -13.16 22.22
N SER A 166 -0.86 -12.81 23.28
CA SER A 166 -0.44 -11.92 24.39
C SER A 166 0.62 -12.52 25.31
N ASP A 167 0.88 -13.82 25.20
CA ASP A 167 1.96 -14.52 25.89
C ASP A 167 3.35 -14.24 25.29
N VAL A 168 3.39 -13.79 24.03
CA VAL A 168 4.64 -13.51 23.30
C VAL A 168 4.74 -12.07 22.81
N LEU A 169 3.64 -11.32 22.74
CA LEU A 169 3.63 -9.91 22.30
C LEU A 169 3.51 -8.94 23.47
N ASP A 170 4.30 -7.85 23.43
CA ASP A 170 4.27 -6.79 24.43
C ASP A 170 3.10 -5.82 24.20
N LEU A 171 1.98 -6.05 24.88
CA LEU A 171 0.79 -5.20 24.79
C LEU A 171 0.81 -4.00 25.74
N SER A 172 1.91 -3.71 26.44
CA SER A 172 1.97 -2.67 27.46
C SER A 172 1.72 -1.24 26.95
N LYS A 173 1.81 -1.03 25.63
CA LYS A 173 1.53 0.25 24.97
C LYS A 173 0.05 0.49 24.68
N PHE A 174 -0.80 -0.52 24.86
CA PHE A 174 -2.24 -0.40 24.66
C PHE A 174 -2.92 -0.03 25.97
N ASP A 175 -3.84 0.93 25.92
CA ASP A 175 -4.59 1.37 27.10
C ASP A 175 -5.56 0.29 27.57
N ASN A 176 -6.06 -0.53 26.64
CA ASN A 176 -6.94 -1.65 26.94
C ASN A 176 -6.51 -2.95 26.21
N PRO A 177 -5.47 -3.64 26.71
CA PRO A 177 -4.94 -4.85 26.06
C PRO A 177 -5.98 -5.97 25.88
N ALA A 178 -6.97 -6.05 26.77
CA ALA A 178 -8.00 -7.09 26.75
C ALA A 178 -9.01 -6.94 25.60
N GLU A 179 -9.15 -5.75 25.03
CA GLU A 179 -10.03 -5.46 23.90
C GLU A 179 -9.27 -5.35 22.57
N THR A 180 -7.97 -5.63 22.57
CA THR A 180 -7.18 -5.63 21.35
C THR A 180 -7.59 -6.77 20.41
N VAL A 181 -7.39 -6.54 19.11
CA VAL A 181 -7.62 -7.51 18.05
C VAL A 181 -6.32 -7.70 17.28
N ALA A 182 -6.10 -8.92 16.79
CA ALA A 182 -4.93 -9.26 15.98
C ALA A 182 -5.32 -9.58 14.53
N LEU A 183 -4.58 -9.00 13.59
CA LEU A 183 -4.56 -9.38 12.18
C LEU A 183 -3.18 -9.91 11.82
N GLU A 184 -3.13 -10.90 10.95
CA GLU A 184 -1.90 -11.51 10.42
C GLU A 184 -1.85 -11.29 8.90
N SER A 185 -0.66 -11.00 8.40
CA SER A 185 -0.32 -11.02 6.97
C SER A 185 1.13 -11.46 6.80
N GLU A 186 1.59 -11.55 5.55
CA GLU A 186 3.01 -11.77 5.25
C GLU A 186 3.96 -10.71 5.84
N ASN A 187 3.41 -9.52 6.16
CA ASN A 187 4.16 -8.41 6.73
C ASN A 187 4.29 -8.48 8.26
N GLY A 188 3.60 -9.41 8.93
CA GLY A 188 3.66 -9.61 10.37
C GLY A 188 2.28 -9.63 11.04
N ILE A 189 2.27 -9.41 12.35
CA ILE A 189 1.04 -9.35 13.16
C ILE A 189 0.73 -7.90 13.53
N LEU A 190 -0.39 -7.39 13.08
CA LEU A 190 -0.94 -6.11 13.53
C LEU A 190 -1.83 -6.33 14.75
N ILE A 191 -1.48 -5.72 15.88
CA ILE A 191 -2.38 -5.58 17.03
C ILE A 191 -3.00 -4.20 17.00
N TYR A 192 -4.31 -4.11 17.20
CA TYR A 192 -5.01 -2.83 17.22
C TYR A 192 -6.13 -2.78 18.25
N TYR A 193 -6.46 -1.56 18.68
CA TYR A 193 -7.59 -1.22 19.52
C TYR A 193 -8.33 -0.04 18.89
N ILE A 194 -9.64 -0.22 18.62
CA ILE A 194 -10.53 0.83 18.11
C ILE A 194 -11.66 1.02 19.13
N PRO A 195 -11.61 2.06 19.97
CA PRO A 195 -12.64 2.34 20.95
C PRO A 195 -13.89 2.93 20.27
N MET A 196 -15.01 2.18 20.28
CA MET A 196 -16.25 2.61 19.61
C MET A 196 -16.88 3.88 20.18
N ASN A 197 -16.49 4.28 21.40
CA ASN A 197 -17.01 5.47 22.08
C ASN A 197 -16.11 6.70 21.89
N ASP A 198 -14.87 6.52 21.43
CA ASP A 198 -13.90 7.59 21.25
C ASP A 198 -12.84 7.17 20.23
N LEU A 199 -13.09 7.45 18.95
CA LEU A 199 -12.17 7.08 17.88
C LEU A 199 -10.89 7.93 17.83
N GLU A 200 -10.75 8.96 18.68
CA GLU A 200 -9.48 9.68 18.83
C GLU A 200 -8.42 8.81 19.52
N GLN A 201 -8.84 7.79 20.27
CA GLN A 201 -7.96 6.89 21.02
C GLN A 201 -7.65 5.58 20.28
N ILE A 202 -7.72 5.58 18.94
CA ILE A 202 -7.30 4.42 18.15
C ILE A 202 -5.81 4.15 18.40
N GLN A 203 -5.47 2.89 18.66
CA GLN A 203 -4.10 2.42 18.86
C GLN A 203 -3.82 1.23 17.94
N PHE A 204 -2.62 1.17 17.37
CA PHE A 204 -2.17 0.01 16.60
C PHE A 204 -0.65 -0.14 16.67
N GLN A 205 -0.17 -1.37 16.49
CA GLN A 205 1.25 -1.71 16.45
C GLN A 205 1.45 -2.96 15.61
N ILE A 206 2.46 -2.93 14.73
CA ILE A 206 2.91 -4.12 14.00
C ILE A 206 4.06 -4.81 14.75
N TYR A 207 4.01 -6.13 14.73
CA TYR A 207 5.07 -7.02 15.19
C TYR A 207 5.59 -7.76 13.98
N GLU A 208 6.81 -7.41 13.57
CA GLU A 208 7.49 -8.05 12.45
C GLU A 208 7.81 -9.53 12.79
N PRO A 209 7.81 -10.42 11.78
CA PRO A 209 8.06 -11.85 11.95
C PRO A 209 9.49 -12.21 12.41
#